data_AF-A0A2S9G6G8-F1
#
_entry.id   AF-A0A2S9G6G8-F1
#
_cell.length_a   1.000
_cell.length_b   1.000
_cell.length_c   1.000
_cell.angle_alpha   90.00
_cell.angle_beta   90.00
_cell.angle_gamma   90.00
#
_symmetry.space_group_name_H-M   'P 1'
#
loop_
_entity.id
_entity.type
_entity.pdbx_description
1 polymer ?
#
loop_
_entity_poly.entity_id
_entity_poly.type
_entity_poly.pdbx_seq_one_letter_code
_entity_poly.pdbx_strand_id
1 'polypeptide(L)'
;SDGGMAEYTVVPTSMLHKLPDSVSLELGALVEPMSVAYHAATPGDVRPGDTAMVFGAGPIGIGLWFALRGKGLDDVFVVEPSPTR
;
A
#
# COMPACT_ATOMS: atom_id res chain seq x y z
N SER A 1 11.17 -19.18 -11.94
CA SER A 1 11.44 -17.74 -11.80
C SER A 1 11.83 -17.52 -10.36
N ASP A 2 12.98 -16.88 -10.13
CA ASP A 2 13.48 -16.61 -8.78
C ASP A 2 12.80 -15.35 -8.21
N GLY A 3 12.78 -15.23 -6.88
CA GLY A 3 12.20 -14.08 -6.17
C GLY A 3 13.24 -13.05 -5.73
N GLY A 4 12.83 -12.13 -4.85
CA GLY A 4 13.69 -11.10 -4.25
C GLY A 4 14.33 -11.49 -2.91
N MET A 5 14.00 -12.66 -2.35
CA MET A 5 14.61 -13.17 -1.11
C MET A 5 15.98 -13.80 -1.39
N ALA A 6 16.91 -13.00 -1.90
CA ALA A 6 18.28 -13.38 -2.25
C ALA A 6 19.19 -12.14 -2.20
N GLU A 7 20.51 -12.34 -2.10
CA GLU A 7 21.46 -11.22 -2.17
C GLU A 7 21.43 -10.51 -3.53
N TYR A 8 21.09 -11.24 -4.60
CA TYR A 8 21.00 -10.74 -5.97
C TYR A 8 19.83 -11.40 -6.69
N THR A 9 19.19 -10.65 -7.59
CA THR A 9 18.14 -11.16 -8.48
C THR A 9 18.18 -10.42 -9.81
N VAL A 10 17.72 -11.08 -10.88
CA VAL A 10 17.67 -10.49 -12.22
C VAL A 10 16.24 -10.03 -12.47
N VAL A 11 16.08 -8.73 -12.77
CA VAL A 11 14.77 -8.13 -13.07
C VAL A 11 14.78 -7.42 -14.43
N PRO A 12 13.66 -7.41 -15.16
CA PRO A 12 13.54 -6.59 -16.37
C PRO A 12 13.76 -5.12 -16.07
N THR A 13 14.48 -4.40 -16.94
CA THR A 13 14.75 -2.97 -16.78
C THR A 13 13.47 -2.14 -16.67
N SER A 14 12.38 -2.59 -17.31
CA SER A 14 11.06 -1.93 -17.24
C SER A 14 10.39 -2.00 -15.87
N MET A 15 10.86 -2.86 -14.95
CA MET A 15 10.37 -2.96 -13.57
C MET A 15 11.19 -2.12 -12.60
N LEU A 16 12.25 -1.43 -13.07
CA LEU A 16 13.08 -0.59 -12.21
C LEU A 16 12.44 0.78 -12.01
N HIS A 17 12.17 1.11 -10.75
CA HIS A 17 11.72 2.44 -10.33
C HIS A 17 12.80 3.09 -9.47
N LYS A 18 13.34 4.23 -9.91
CA LYS A 18 14.34 4.96 -9.13
C LYS A 18 13.67 5.57 -7.89
N LEU A 19 14.18 5.23 -6.72
CA LEU A 19 13.72 5.85 -5.47
C LEU A 19 14.29 7.26 -5.33
N PRO A 20 13.53 8.22 -4.79
CA PRO A 20 14.07 9.50 -4.34
C PRO A 20 15.12 9.29 -3.23
N ASP A 21 16.11 10.18 -3.15
CA ASP A 21 17.19 10.08 -2.16
C ASP A 21 16.68 10.14 -0.70
N SER A 22 15.48 10.70 -0.50
CA SER A 22 14.81 10.77 0.81
C SER A 22 14.10 9.48 1.23
N VAL A 23 14.04 8.46 0.37
CA VAL A 23 13.35 7.19 0.64
C VAL A 23 14.38 6.10 0.87
N SER A 24 14.41 5.54 2.09
CA SER A 24 15.33 4.45 2.42
C SER A 24 14.95 3.15 1.69
N LEU A 25 15.87 2.19 1.63
CA LEU A 25 15.60 0.89 1.03
C LEU A 25 14.53 0.10 1.79
N GLU A 26 14.42 0.23 3.11
CA GLU A 26 13.35 -0.41 3.88
C GLU A 26 11.97 0.14 3.48
N LEU A 27 11.85 1.46 3.28
CA LEU A 27 10.62 2.06 2.76
C LEU A 27 10.38 1.68 1.30
N GLY A 28 11.45 1.59 0.51
CA GLY A 28 11.40 1.10 -0.87
C GLY A 28 10.82 -0.30 -1.00
N ALA A 29 11.12 -1.19 -0.04
CA ALA A 29 10.56 -2.54 -0.01
C ALA A 29 9.03 -2.56 0.17
N LEU A 30 8.44 -1.49 0.71
CA LEU A 30 6.99 -1.34 0.88
C LEU A 30 6.28 -0.86 -0.39
N VAL A 31 7.00 -0.46 -1.44
CA VAL A 31 6.39 0.07 -2.67
C VAL A 31 5.41 -0.92 -3.29
N GLU A 32 5.76 -2.20 -3.36
CA GLU A 32 4.90 -3.23 -3.94
C GLU A 32 3.58 -3.41 -3.15
N PRO A 33 3.58 -3.70 -1.83
CA PRO A 33 2.33 -3.90 -1.10
C PRO A 33 1.49 -2.61 -1.03
N MET A 34 2.11 -1.43 -0.98
CA MET A 34 1.39 -0.16 -1.02
C MET A 34 0.77 0.10 -2.40
N SER A 35 1.43 -0.32 -3.48
CA SER A 35 0.88 -0.22 -4.84
C SER A 35 -0.37 -1.09 -5.00
N VAL A 36 -0.36 -2.31 -4.43
CA VAL A 36 -1.55 -3.18 -4.39
C VAL A 36 -2.70 -2.50 -3.65
N ALA A 37 -2.43 -1.92 -2.48
CA ALA A 37 -3.45 -1.25 -1.70
C ALA A 37 -4.00 0.01 -2.39
N TYR A 38 -3.14 0.81 -3.02
CA TYR A 38 -3.54 1.97 -3.82
C TYR A 38 -4.38 1.58 -5.03
N HIS A 39 -4.02 0.49 -5.71
CA HIS A 39 -4.82 -0.05 -6.80
C HIS A 39 -6.23 -0.43 -6.31
N ALA A 40 -6.36 -1.11 -5.18
CA ALA A 40 -7.65 -1.45 -4.60
C ALA A 40 -8.52 -0.22 -4.24
N ALA A 41 -7.90 0.90 -3.88
CA ALA A 41 -8.60 2.16 -3.60
C ALA A 41 -9.10 2.89 -4.86
N THR A 42 -8.63 2.51 -6.05
CA THR A 42 -8.85 3.30 -7.28
C THR A 42 -10.22 3.13 -7.94
N PRO A 43 -10.82 1.93 -8.01
CA PRO A 43 -12.14 1.74 -8.62
C PRO A 43 -13.30 2.45 -7.92
N GLY A 44 -13.12 2.90 -6.67
CA GLY A 44 -14.22 3.36 -5.81
C GLY A 44 -14.80 4.74 -6.11
N ASP A 45 -14.24 5.51 -7.07
CA ASP A 45 -14.61 6.92 -7.37
C ASP A 45 -14.88 7.77 -6.10
N VAL A 46 -14.04 7.57 -5.08
CA VAL A 46 -14.24 8.17 -3.76
C VAL A 46 -14.07 9.69 -3.81
N ARG A 47 -14.96 10.41 -3.14
CA ARG A 47 -15.04 11.88 -3.15
C ARG A 47 -14.80 12.45 -1.75
N PRO A 48 -14.35 13.71 -1.65
CA PRO A 48 -14.30 14.39 -0.36
C PRO A 48 -15.67 14.35 0.34
N GLY A 49 -15.68 13.94 1.60
CA GLY A 49 -16.90 13.74 2.40
C GLY A 49 -17.50 12.33 2.36
N ASP A 50 -16.99 11.44 1.51
CA ASP A 50 -17.36 10.02 1.58
C ASP A 50 -16.77 9.36 2.83
N THR A 51 -17.44 8.31 3.29
CA THR A 51 -16.99 7.47 4.41
C THR A 51 -16.62 6.08 3.90
N ALA A 52 -15.50 5.55 4.40
CA ALA A 52 -15.03 4.21 4.05
C ALA A 52 -14.81 3.34 5.29
N MET A 53 -15.00 2.03 5.12
CA MET A 53 -14.69 1.02 6.13
C MET A 53 -13.78 -0.05 5.53
N VAL A 54 -12.61 -0.22 6.14
CA VAL A 54 -11.61 -1.24 5.79
C VAL A 54 -11.77 -2.42 6.74
N PHE A 55 -11.90 -3.62 6.18
CA PHE A 55 -11.94 -4.86 6.95
C PHE A 55 -10.56 -5.51 6.96
N GLY A 56 -9.96 -5.61 8.15
CA GLY A 56 -8.63 -6.15 8.40
C GLY A 56 -7.58 -5.05 8.56
N ALA A 57 -6.79 -5.14 9.63
CA ALA A 57 -5.66 -4.23 9.92
C ALA A 57 -4.30 -4.85 9.55
N GLY A 58 -4.28 -5.79 8.61
CA GLY A 58 -3.03 -6.31 8.04
C GLY A 58 -2.34 -5.29 7.10
N PRO A 59 -1.15 -5.62 6.55
CA PRO A 59 -0.37 -4.70 5.73
C PRO A 59 -1.14 -4.06 4.57
N ILE A 60 -1.96 -4.86 3.85
CA ILE A 60 -2.79 -4.35 2.74
C ILE A 60 -3.94 -3.47 3.26
N GLY A 61 -4.57 -3.82 4.38
CA GLY A 61 -5.65 -3.04 4.97
C GLY A 61 -5.18 -1.67 5.46
N ILE A 62 -4.03 -1.63 6.14
CA ILE A 62 -3.38 -0.38 6.53
C ILE A 62 -2.93 0.42 5.31
N GLY A 63 -2.35 -0.25 4.30
CA GLY A 63 -2.05 0.38 3.03
C GLY A 63 -3.28 1.01 2.36
N LEU A 64 -4.44 0.33 2.45
CA LEU A 64 -5.69 0.81 1.85
C LEU A 64 -6.22 2.01 2.63
N TRP A 65 -6.10 1.99 3.96
CA TRP A 65 -6.39 3.15 4.80
C TRP A 65 -5.54 4.36 4.37
N PHE A 66 -4.22 4.20 4.22
CA PHE A 66 -3.35 5.26 3.72
C PHE A 66 -3.74 5.74 2.32
N ALA A 67 -4.08 4.82 1.41
CA ALA A 67 -4.47 5.17 0.05
C ALA A 67 -5.77 5.98 0.00
N LEU A 68 -6.77 5.61 0.81
CA LEU A 68 -8.04 6.33 0.91
C LEU A 68 -7.86 7.72 1.54
N ARG A 69 -7.08 7.82 2.63
CA ARG A 69 -6.70 9.11 3.23
C ARG A 69 -5.94 9.98 2.22
N GLY A 70 -5.00 9.39 1.47
CA GLY A 70 -4.24 10.08 0.42
C GLY A 70 -5.09 10.54 -0.76
N LYS A 71 -6.25 9.91 -1.00
CA LYS A 71 -7.27 10.35 -1.96
C LYS A 71 -8.20 11.44 -1.42
N GLY A 72 -8.03 11.86 -0.16
CA GLY A 72 -8.76 12.98 0.44
C GLY A 72 -9.99 12.59 1.26
N LEU A 73 -10.12 11.32 1.66
CA LEU A 73 -11.16 10.92 2.61
C LEU A 73 -10.69 11.16 4.03
N ASP A 74 -11.54 11.79 4.85
CA ASP A 74 -11.26 11.99 6.27
C ASP A 74 -11.83 10.86 7.12
N ASP A 75 -13.04 10.40 6.80
CA ASP A 75 -13.74 9.35 7.55
C ASP A 75 -13.41 7.95 6.99
N VAL A 76 -12.29 7.38 7.45
CA VAL A 76 -11.87 6.01 7.11
C VAL A 76 -11.70 5.18 8.37
N PHE A 77 -12.61 4.22 8.57
CA PHE A 77 -12.62 3.32 9.72
C PHE A 77 -11.96 1.99 9.38
N VAL A 78 -11.35 1.34 10.37
CA VAL A 78 -10.76 0.00 10.23
C VAL A 78 -11.40 -0.94 11.25
N VAL A 79 -11.78 -2.13 10.81
CA VAL A 79 -12.31 -3.20 11.65
C VAL A 79 -11.31 -4.34 11.69
N GLU A 80 -10.83 -4.69 12.87
CA GLU A 80 -9.93 -5.81 13.09
C GLU A 80 -10.34 -6.57 14.37
N PRO A 81 -10.72 -7.85 14.27
CA PRO A 81 -11.11 -8.64 15.44
C PRO A 81 -9.92 -9.04 16.32
N SER A 82 -8.70 -9.13 15.78
CA SER A 82 -7.52 -9.47 16.55
C SER A 82 -7.04 -8.25 17.35
N PRO A 83 -6.97 -8.32 18.69
CA PRO A 83 -6.47 -7.20 19.50
C PRO A 83 -4.96 -6.99 19.37
N THR A 84 -4.27 -7.88 18.65
CA THR A 84 -2.81 -7.90 18.48
C THR A 84 -2.37 -7.74 17.03
N ARG A 85 -3.31 -7.42 16.12
CA ARG A 85 -2.92 -6.86 14.82
C ARG A 85 -2.75 -5.36 14.96
#